data_AF-A0AAV4ZSN6-F1
#
_entry.id   AF-A0AAV4ZSN6-F1
#
_cell.length_a   1.000
_cell.length_b   1.000
_cell.length_c   1.000
_cell.angle_alpha   90.00
_cell.angle_beta   90.00
_cell.angle_gamma   90.00
#
_symmetry.space_group_name_H-M   'P 1'
#
loop_
_entity.id
_entity.type
_entity.pdbx_description
1 polymer ?
#
loop_
_entity_poly.entity_id
_entity_poly.type
_entity_poly.pdbx_seq_one_letter_code
_entity_poly.pdbx_strand_id
1 'polypeptide(L)' 'MDADRPEPSFGMTDLEEALRGPSGGEVRRASLARLDAALDRVEVQLRAGLDPRHRAPTQSLRAALVTARDLLAAAPTD' A
#
# COMPACT_ATOMS: atom_id res chain seq x y z
N MET A 1 -38.29 -5.82 -11.01
CA MET A 1 -37.17 -5.95 -11.94
C MET A 1 -35.94 -5.89 -11.07
N ASP A 2 -35.42 -7.06 -10.73
CA ASP A 2 -34.27 -7.24 -9.86
C ASP A 2 -32.96 -7.13 -10.64
N ALA A 3 -31.95 -6.64 -9.91
CA ALA A 3 -30.53 -6.76 -10.15
C ALA A 3 -29.89 -5.88 -11.23
N ASP A 4 -29.76 -4.59 -10.91
CA ASP A 4 -28.63 -3.77 -11.38
C ASP A 4 -27.38 -4.10 -10.52
N ARG A 5 -26.97 -5.37 -10.50
CA ARG A 5 -25.72 -5.76 -9.83
C ARG A 5 -24.58 -5.35 -10.77
N PRO A 6 -23.67 -4.45 -10.36
CA PRO A 6 -22.52 -4.11 -11.19
C PRO A 6 -21.74 -5.39 -11.48
N GLU A 7 -21.55 -5.70 -12.76
CA GLU A 7 -20.70 -6.80 -13.17
C GLU A 7 -19.28 -6.55 -12.65
N PRO A 8 -18.58 -7.58 -12.15
CA PRO A 8 -17.18 -7.42 -11.77
C PRO A 8 -16.38 -7.01 -13.01
N SER A 9 -15.84 -5.79 -12.96
CA SER A 9 -14.93 -5.25 -13.96
C SER A 9 -13.74 -6.18 -14.13
N PHE A 10 -13.72 -6.97 -15.19
CA PHE A 10 -12.56 -7.79 -15.57
C PHE A 10 -11.31 -6.90 -15.62
N GLY A 11 -10.31 -7.22 -14.79
CA GLY A 11 -9.03 -6.50 -14.71
C GLY A 11 -8.80 -5.70 -13.43
N MET A 12 -9.74 -5.69 -12.48
CA MET A 12 -9.57 -5.07 -11.17
C MET A 12 -9.09 -6.10 -10.14
N THR A 13 -8.08 -5.73 -9.35
CA THR A 13 -7.60 -6.54 -8.23
C THR A 13 -8.53 -6.41 -7.01
N ASP A 14 -8.50 -7.41 -6.12
CA ASP A 14 -9.25 -7.38 -4.84
C ASP A 14 -8.97 -6.10 -4.03
N LEU A 15 -7.74 -5.59 -4.08
CA LEU A 15 -7.37 -4.35 -3.40
C LEU A 15 -8.04 -3.13 -4.04
N GLU A 16 -8.05 -3.04 -5.36
CA GLU A 16 -8.70 -1.94 -6.07
C GLU A 16 -10.22 -1.97 -5.90
N GLU A 17 -10.82 -3.15 -5.88
CA GLU A 17 -12.25 -3.33 -5.57
C GLU A 17 -12.55 -2.84 -4.14
N ALA A 18 -11.75 -3.27 -3.16
CA ALA A 18 -11.92 -2.84 -1.77
C ALA A 18 -11.75 -1.32 -1.59
N LEU A 19 -10.86 -0.68 -2.35
CA LEU A 19 -10.64 0.77 -2.33
C LEU A 19 -11.81 1.56 -2.94
N ARG A 20 -12.51 1.00 -3.92
CA ARG A 20 -13.71 1.61 -4.53
C ARG A 20 -15.01 1.26 -3.79
N GLY A 21 -14.96 0.37 -2.80
CA GLY A 21 -16.13 0.02 -2.00
C GLY A 21 -16.48 1.07 -0.94
N PRO A 22 -17.61 0.89 -0.22
CA PRO A 22 -18.09 1.82 0.82
C PRO A 22 -17.11 2.04 1.99
N SER A 23 -16.21 1.08 2.22
CA SER A 23 -15.16 1.15 3.23
C SER A 23 -13.81 1.58 2.66
N GLY A 24 -13.76 2.06 1.41
CA GLY A 24 -12.51 2.36 0.70
C GLY A 24 -11.60 3.33 1.44
N GLY A 25 -12.17 4.39 2.02
CA GLY A 25 -11.44 5.33 2.86
C GLY A 25 -10.79 4.69 4.10
N GLU A 26 -11.46 3.73 4.74
CA GLU A 26 -10.92 2.98 5.88
C GLU A 26 -9.82 2.01 5.45
N VAL A 27 -10.04 1.27 4.37
CA VAL A 27 -9.06 0.36 3.78
C VAL A 27 -7.78 1.12 3.42
N ARG A 28 -7.90 2.26 2.74
CA ARG A 28 -6.76 3.12 2.38
C ARG A 28 -6.02 3.59 3.64
N ARG A 29 -6.72 4.14 4.64
CA ARG A 29 -6.08 4.60 5.90
C ARG A 29 -5.35 3.47 6.63
N ALA A 30 -5.99 2.32 6.79
CA ALA A 30 -5.39 1.17 7.48
C ALA A 30 -4.15 0.64 6.74
N SER A 31 -4.21 0.57 5.42
CA SER A 31 -3.09 0.10 4.60
C SER A 31 -1.94 1.11 4.56
N LEU A 32 -2.23 2.42 4.48
CA LEU A 32 -1.20 3.47 4.62
C LEU A 32 -0.52 3.41 5.98
N ALA A 33 -1.26 3.26 7.07
CA ALA A 33 -0.69 3.14 8.41
C ALA A 33 0.26 1.92 8.54
N ARG A 34 -0.05 0.80 7.88
CA ARG A 34 0.85 -0.37 7.85
C ARG A 34 2.12 -0.10 7.05
N LEU A 35 2.02 0.60 5.92
CA LEU A 35 3.17 0.98 5.10
C LEU A 35 4.07 1.97 5.85
N ASP A 36 3.49 2.96 6.51
CA ASP A 36 4.22 3.92 7.35
C ASP A 36 4.98 3.21 8.48
N ALA A 37 4.31 2.30 9.20
CA ALA A 37 4.97 1.52 10.26
C ALA A 37 6.09 0.61 9.72
N ALA A 38 5.98 0.10 8.49
CA ALA A 38 7.03 -0.69 7.86
C ALA A 38 8.22 0.20 7.43
N LEU A 39 7.94 1.38 6.87
CA LEU A 39 8.94 2.38 6.52
C LEU A 39 9.74 2.79 7.76
N ASP A 40 9.08 3.10 8.87
CA ASP A 40 9.75 3.50 10.12
C ASP A 40 10.74 2.43 10.59
N ARG A 41 10.36 1.15 10.55
CA ARG A 41 11.27 0.04 10.92
C ARG A 41 12.49 -0.03 10.00
N VAL A 42 12.27 0.12 8.70
CA VAL A 42 13.33 0.12 7.70
C VAL A 42 14.27 1.32 7.89
N GLU A 43 13.73 2.50 8.20
CA GLU A 43 14.53 3.68 8.48
C GLU A 43 15.35 3.56 9.75
N VAL A 44 14.77 3.00 10.83
CA VAL A 44 15.50 2.69 12.06
C VAL A 44 16.66 1.75 11.78
N GLN A 45 16.45 0.68 11.00
CA GLN A 45 17.51 -0.24 10.61
C GLN A 45 18.64 0.47 9.84
N LEU A 46 18.29 1.30 8.85
CA LEU A 46 19.27 2.05 8.07
C LEU A 46 20.09 3.03 8.93
N ARG A 47 19.44 3.70 9.89
CA ARG A 47 20.10 4.64 10.82
C ARG A 47 20.99 3.93 11.85
N ALA A 48 20.61 2.72 12.28
CA ALA A 48 21.37 1.93 13.24
C ALA A 48 22.72 1.42 12.69
N GLY A 49 22.95 1.55 11.38
CA GLY A 49 24.17 1.08 10.74
C GLY A 49 24.10 -0.42 10.43
N LEU A 50 23.57 -0.74 9.25
CA LEU A 50 23.56 -2.11 8.75
C LEU A 50 24.93 -2.52 8.21
N ASP A 51 25.20 -3.82 8.31
CA ASP A 51 26.25 -4.49 7.53
C ASP A 51 26.11 -4.11 6.04
N PRO A 52 27.21 -3.75 5.35
CA PRO A 52 27.19 -3.34 3.94
C PRO A 52 26.39 -4.28 3.03
N ARG A 53 26.39 -5.60 3.29
CA ARG A 53 25.65 -6.57 2.47
C ARG A 53 24.14 -6.42 2.54
N HIS A 54 23.62 -5.85 3.63
CA HIS A 54 22.19 -5.62 3.83
C HIS A 54 21.77 -4.18 3.48
N ARG A 55 22.73 -3.25 3.39
CA ARG A 55 22.41 -1.84 3.14
C ARG A 55 21.68 -1.61 1.81
N ALA A 56 22.20 -2.16 0.71
CA ALA A 56 21.56 -1.99 -0.61
C ALA A 56 20.18 -2.67 -0.69
N PRO A 57 20.00 -3.93 -0.27
CA PRO A 57 18.67 -4.54 -0.20
C PRO A 57 17.67 -3.74 0.65
N THR A 58 18.07 -3.24 1.82
CA THR A 58 17.20 -2.45 2.68
C THR A 58 16.83 -1.09 2.06
N GLN A 59 17.74 -0.45 1.31
CA GLN A 59 17.42 0.76 0.55
C GLN A 59 16.41 0.47 -0.57
N SER A 60 16.56 -0.64 -1.29
CA SER A 60 15.59 -1.06 -2.31
C SER A 60 14.22 -1.33 -1.69
N LEU A 61 14.17 -1.99 -0.53
CA LEU A 61 12.93 -2.21 0.22
C LEU A 61 12.28 -0.88 0.62
N ARG A 62 13.07 0.07 1.14
CA ARG A 62 12.57 1.42 1.46
C ARG A 62 11.93 2.07 0.24
N ALA A 63 12.62 2.05 -0.91
CA ALA A 63 12.10 2.64 -2.14
C ALA A 63 10.80 1.97 -2.59
N ALA A 64 10.72 0.64 -2.54
CA ALA A 64 9.50 -0.09 -2.88
C ALA A 64 8.32 0.27 -1.96
N LEU A 65 8.56 0.39 -0.65
CA LEU A 65 7.54 0.79 0.32
C LEU A 65 7.06 2.22 0.09
N VAL A 66 7.96 3.17 -0.22
CA VAL A 66 7.59 4.55 -0.58
C VAL A 66 6.72 4.55 -1.83
N THR A 67 7.12 3.85 -2.89
CA THR A 67 6.32 3.76 -4.12
C THR A 67 4.94 3.17 -3.86
N ALA A 68 4.85 2.09 -3.09
CA ALA A 68 3.57 1.46 -2.74
C ALA A 68 2.67 2.43 -1.96
N ARG A 69 3.24 3.18 -1.01
CA ARG A 69 2.53 4.18 -0.23
C ARG A 69 1.99 5.31 -1.12
N ASP A 70 2.80 5.82 -2.03
CA ASP A 70 2.43 6.93 -2.90
C ASP A 70 1.33 6.50 -3.89
N LEU A 71 1.45 5.30 -4.46
CA LEU A 71 0.39 4.70 -5.29
C LEU A 71 -0.93 4.58 -4.53
N LEU A 72 -0.87 4.08 -3.29
CA LEU A 72 -2.07 3.90 -2.47
C LEU A 72 -2.67 5.24 -2.00
N ALA A 73 -1.84 6.24 -1.71
CA ALA A 73 -2.28 7.58 -1.34
C ALA A 73 -3.01 8.29 -2.49
N ALA A 74 -2.57 8.04 -3.73
CA ALA A 74 -3.20 8.55 -4.94
C ALA A 74 -4.41 7.71 -5.41
N ALA A 75 -4.67 6.55 -4.79
CA ALA A 75 -5.73 5.66 -5.23
C ALA A 75 -7.13 6.27 -4.95
N PRO A 76 -8.05 6.22 -5.95
CA PRO A 76 -9.40 6.70 -5.78
C PRO A 76 -10.15 5.89 -4.72
N THR A 77 -11.00 6.57 -3.96
CA THR A 77 -11.95 5.97 -3.00
C THR A 77 -13.30 6.61 -3.19
N ASP A 78 -14.37 5.82 -3.13
CA ASP A 78 -15.75 6.32 -3.06
C ASP A 78 -16.13 6.81 -1.65
#